data_AF-A0A8S3UCT6-F1
#
_entry.id   AF-A0A8S3UCT6-F1
#
_cell.length_a   1.000
_cell.length_b   1.000
_cell.length_c   1.000
_cell.angle_alpha   90.00
_cell.angle_beta   90.00
_cell.angle_gamma   90.00
#
_symmetry.space_group_name_H-M   'P 1'
#
loop_
_entity.id
_entity.type
_entity.pdbx_description
1 polymer ?
#
loop_
_entity_poly.entity_id
_entity_poly.type
_entity_poly.pdbx_seq_one_letter_code
_entity_poly.pdbx_strand_id
1 'polypeptide(L)'
;MGKACFAFFVGSSILKDAESNWKSTPAQKETLQRLNNAFTQRAITITQCIYDDESELEEIRTHGTNNEHNADVELELGYPVNHSGRLLLNHGYLEDAIKTENKTYLDNETVTKVLNKMWYGEETLSYRQISYSALLMAFAYMLVFNLYETLSYTDYFIIGWMISLFLNETKQFKDTFGFMVIMTVIMISYNVSFHSLLYPNTDFSWSEIEKVMQNGYWTLFGENNVDSDSFFCYNTNYDQRLKSTETTEAFATLKSKGVIDVIKEEKITVLQEQMEIRNIMMANKDELKMQLEIQTQRFEEQQERNLMMLEQQLMADQRTMERVESMRREEVELRSISARESIREYEQTSQTSREFEHFMERLMEEQMHRLCKMDERLNELYACHSEQQAHSAQVLQEQMDIQHIMMENQEQLKLQLECQTLRFEEQQERNQMILQKLVEIQQKQNGTDKSQQTMVCIYIMTTVKPSTNIMTNSIFLNLLYVILPIGLC
;
A
#
# COMPACT_ATOMS: atom_id res chain seq x y z
N MET A 1 -17.03 -15.24 -24.61
CA MET A 1 -16.67 -15.54 -23.20
C MET A 1 -16.88 -14.38 -22.24
N GLY A 2 -16.54 -13.12 -22.59
CA GLY A 2 -16.70 -11.95 -21.69
C GLY A 2 -18.06 -11.85 -20.96
N LYS A 3 -19.19 -11.95 -21.67
CA LYS A 3 -20.54 -11.89 -21.04
C LYS A 3 -20.79 -12.94 -19.95
N ALA A 4 -20.12 -14.10 -20.01
CA ALA A 4 -20.23 -15.11 -18.97
C ALA A 4 -19.46 -14.70 -17.71
N CYS A 5 -18.28 -14.07 -17.86
CA CYS A 5 -17.51 -13.52 -16.75
C CYS A 5 -18.31 -12.44 -16.01
N PHE A 6 -19.00 -11.56 -16.75
CA PHE A 6 -19.92 -10.57 -16.17
C PHE A 6 -20.96 -11.19 -15.24
N ALA A 7 -21.64 -12.23 -15.72
CA ALA A 7 -22.72 -12.86 -14.98
C ALA A 7 -22.22 -13.47 -13.65
N PHE A 8 -20.96 -13.94 -13.62
CA PHE A 8 -20.34 -14.45 -12.41
C PHE A 8 -19.99 -13.36 -11.40
N PHE A 9 -19.54 -12.18 -11.85
CA PHE A 9 -19.30 -11.04 -10.94
C PHE A 9 -20.57 -10.42 -10.42
N VAL A 10 -21.58 -10.23 -11.27
CA VAL A 10 -22.91 -9.78 -10.81
C VAL A 10 -23.49 -10.78 -9.82
N GLY A 11 -23.35 -12.08 -10.08
CA GLY A 11 -23.72 -13.14 -9.14
C GLY A 11 -22.97 -13.03 -7.81
N SER A 12 -21.64 -12.83 -7.84
CA SER A 12 -20.79 -12.62 -6.66
C SER A 12 -21.23 -11.40 -5.85
N SER A 13 -21.54 -10.27 -6.50
CA SER A 13 -22.04 -9.05 -5.85
C SER A 13 -23.38 -9.29 -5.16
N ILE A 14 -24.33 -9.92 -5.84
CA ILE A 14 -25.64 -10.24 -5.27
C ILE A 14 -25.50 -11.18 -4.07
N LEU A 15 -24.56 -12.13 -4.12
CA LEU A 15 -24.29 -13.04 -3.02
C LEU A 15 -23.66 -12.33 -1.81
N LYS A 16 -22.74 -11.38 -2.02
CA LYS A 16 -22.19 -10.55 -0.93
C LYS A 16 -23.26 -9.68 -0.28
N ASP A 17 -24.16 -9.10 -1.07
CA ASP A 17 -25.31 -8.36 -0.53
C ASP A 17 -26.25 -9.27 0.27
N ALA A 18 -26.46 -10.51 -0.19
CA ALA A 18 -27.24 -11.50 0.54
C ALA A 18 -26.54 -12.00 1.82
N GLU A 19 -25.21 -12.11 1.82
CA GLU A 19 -24.40 -12.53 2.96
C GLU A 19 -24.36 -11.45 4.05
N SER A 20 -24.20 -10.18 3.65
CA SER A 20 -24.21 -9.03 4.56
C SER A 20 -25.59 -8.76 5.17
N ASN A 21 -26.66 -9.26 4.56
CA ASN A 21 -28.01 -9.16 5.11
C ASN A 21 -28.12 -9.93 6.44
N TRP A 22 -28.43 -9.18 7.51
CA TRP A 22 -28.46 -9.64 8.90
C TRP A 22 -29.41 -10.81 9.20
N LYS A 23 -30.34 -11.12 8.28
CA LYS A 23 -31.31 -12.21 8.43
C LYS A 23 -30.79 -13.60 8.05
N SER A 24 -29.60 -13.70 7.48
CA SER A 24 -29.04 -14.99 7.05
C SER A 24 -28.55 -15.83 8.24
N THR A 25 -28.96 -17.10 8.29
CA THR A 25 -28.47 -18.05 9.29
C THR A 25 -26.99 -18.39 9.04
N PRO A 26 -26.20 -18.78 10.07
CA PRO A 26 -24.78 -19.11 9.89
C PRO A 26 -24.51 -20.17 8.80
N ALA A 27 -25.37 -21.19 8.71
CA ALA A 27 -25.28 -22.23 7.66
C ALA A 27 -25.56 -21.67 6.25
N GLN A 28 -26.48 -20.71 6.13
CA GLN A 28 -26.71 -20.00 4.87
C GLN A 28 -25.52 -19.13 4.50
N LYS A 29 -24.91 -18.42 5.46
CA LYS A 29 -23.70 -17.62 5.21
C LYS A 29 -22.57 -18.49 4.68
N GLU A 30 -22.32 -19.64 5.30
CA GLU A 30 -21.30 -20.58 4.82
C GLU A 30 -21.60 -21.08 3.39
N THR A 31 -22.86 -21.38 3.09
CA THR A 31 -23.27 -21.83 1.75
C THR A 31 -23.11 -20.72 0.70
N LEU A 32 -23.50 -19.49 1.05
CA LEU A 32 -23.35 -18.30 0.20
C LEU A 32 -21.86 -18.00 -0.05
N GLN A 33 -21.03 -18.11 0.97
CA GLN A 33 -19.58 -17.91 0.86
C GLN A 33 -18.94 -18.97 -0.05
N ARG A 34 -19.31 -20.26 0.09
CA ARG A 34 -18.84 -21.33 -0.80
C ARG A 34 -19.25 -21.08 -2.26
N LEU A 35 -20.50 -20.66 -2.47
CA LEU A 35 -21.01 -20.35 -3.80
C LEU A 35 -20.31 -19.13 -4.40
N ASN A 36 -20.05 -18.10 -3.59
CA ASN A 36 -19.29 -16.92 -3.99
C ASN A 36 -17.86 -17.30 -4.42
N ASN A 37 -17.16 -18.11 -3.62
CA ASN A 37 -15.83 -18.62 -3.97
C ASN A 37 -15.85 -19.42 -5.28
N ALA A 38 -16.88 -20.24 -5.53
CA ALA A 38 -17.02 -20.97 -6.79
C ALA A 38 -17.23 -20.04 -8.00
N PHE A 39 -17.99 -18.95 -7.83
CA PHE A 39 -18.15 -17.95 -8.88
C PHE A 39 -16.85 -17.19 -9.16
N THR A 40 -16.12 -16.80 -8.11
CA THR A 40 -14.80 -16.20 -8.22
C THR A 40 -13.83 -17.10 -9.01
N GLN A 41 -13.75 -18.38 -8.66
CA GLN A 41 -12.86 -19.32 -9.35
C GLN A 41 -13.21 -19.48 -10.83
N ARG A 42 -14.51 -19.55 -11.18
CA ARG A 42 -14.94 -19.58 -12.60
C ARG A 42 -14.59 -18.31 -13.35
N ALA A 43 -14.70 -17.15 -12.70
CA ALA A 43 -14.29 -15.88 -13.29
C ALA A 43 -12.78 -15.86 -13.56
N ILE A 44 -11.96 -16.34 -12.61
CA ILE A 44 -10.51 -16.50 -12.79
C ILE A 44 -10.20 -17.37 -14.00
N THR A 45 -10.79 -18.56 -14.08
CA THR A 45 -10.55 -19.49 -15.21
C THR A 45 -10.90 -18.87 -16.55
N ILE A 46 -12.02 -18.15 -16.64
CA ILE A 46 -12.41 -17.47 -17.90
C ILE A 46 -11.43 -16.37 -18.25
N THR A 47 -10.98 -15.57 -17.27
CA THR A 47 -9.99 -14.52 -17.50
C THR A 47 -8.64 -15.11 -17.94
N GLN A 48 -8.24 -16.26 -17.40
CA GLN A 48 -7.07 -17.01 -17.84
C GLN A 48 -7.20 -17.45 -19.30
N CYS A 49 -8.30 -18.10 -19.69
CA CYS A 49 -8.50 -18.49 -21.09
C CYS A 49 -8.45 -17.30 -22.05
N ILE A 50 -9.02 -16.15 -21.66
CA ILE A 50 -9.01 -14.92 -22.46
C ILE A 50 -7.58 -14.34 -22.59
N TYR A 51 -6.74 -14.52 -21.58
CA TYR A 51 -5.36 -14.03 -21.57
C TYR A 51 -4.43 -14.94 -22.38
N ASP A 52 -4.56 -16.26 -22.21
CA ASP A 52 -3.73 -17.25 -22.89
C ASP A 52 -3.92 -17.17 -24.42
N ASP A 53 -5.17 -17.06 -24.89
CA ASP A 53 -5.51 -16.86 -26.31
C ASP A 53 -4.79 -15.64 -26.92
N GLU A 54 -4.63 -14.55 -26.15
CA GLU A 54 -3.95 -13.34 -26.62
C GLU A 54 -2.44 -13.47 -26.66
N SER A 55 -1.85 -14.19 -25.70
CA SER A 55 -0.40 -14.40 -25.66
C SER A 55 0.09 -15.17 -26.88
N GLU A 56 -0.67 -16.19 -27.32
CA GLU A 56 -0.39 -16.93 -28.56
C GLU A 56 -0.54 -16.04 -29.80
N LEU A 57 -1.56 -15.18 -29.84
CA LEU A 57 -1.77 -14.22 -30.94
C LEU A 57 -0.63 -13.18 -31.02
N GLU A 58 -0.12 -12.72 -29.89
CA GLU A 58 0.99 -11.76 -29.82
C GLU A 58 2.30 -12.40 -30.31
N GLU A 59 2.57 -13.66 -29.96
CA GLU A 59 3.71 -14.45 -30.46
C GLU A 59 3.63 -14.71 -31.98
N ILE A 60 2.43 -15.02 -32.49
CA ILE A 60 2.21 -15.14 -33.95
C ILE A 60 2.45 -13.79 -34.64
N ARG A 61 2.11 -12.65 -34.01
CA ARG A 61 2.30 -11.32 -34.59
C ARG A 61 3.76 -10.88 -34.60
N THR A 62 4.56 -11.25 -33.59
CA THR A 62 5.99 -10.93 -33.54
C THR A 62 6.83 -11.82 -34.45
N HIS A 63 6.42 -13.07 -34.68
CA HIS A 63 7.12 -14.00 -35.58
C HIS A 63 6.57 -14.04 -37.02
N GLY A 64 5.35 -13.53 -37.26
CA GLY A 64 4.65 -13.59 -38.54
C GLY A 64 4.86 -12.37 -39.45
N THR A 65 5.94 -12.40 -40.24
CA THR A 65 6.03 -11.90 -41.64
C THR A 65 5.62 -10.46 -42.02
N ASN A 66 6.57 -9.79 -42.69
CA ASN A 66 6.57 -8.54 -43.51
C ASN A 66 5.39 -8.23 -44.46
N ASN A 67 4.13 -8.46 -44.10
CA ASN A 67 2.98 -8.04 -44.92
C ASN A 67 2.51 -6.64 -44.54
N GLU A 68 3.17 -5.62 -45.10
CA GLU A 68 2.98 -4.16 -44.93
C GLU A 68 1.62 -3.60 -45.45
N HIS A 69 0.54 -4.39 -45.56
CA HIS A 69 -0.67 -3.93 -46.26
C HIS A 69 -1.94 -3.75 -45.43
N ASN A 70 -1.91 -3.94 -44.10
CA ASN A 70 -3.10 -3.74 -43.25
C ASN A 70 -2.89 -2.82 -42.04
N ALA A 71 -1.81 -2.04 -41.99
CA ALA A 71 -1.46 -1.22 -40.81
C ALA A 71 -2.30 0.09 -40.64
N ASP A 72 -2.99 0.55 -41.70
CA ASP A 72 -3.59 1.90 -41.68
C ASP A 72 -4.93 2.01 -40.93
N VAL A 73 -5.56 0.89 -40.51
CA VAL A 73 -6.85 0.92 -39.81
C VAL A 73 -6.70 0.96 -38.27
N GLU A 74 -5.55 0.60 -37.72
CA GLU A 74 -5.33 0.60 -36.25
C GLU A 74 -4.76 1.94 -35.71
N LEU A 75 -4.37 2.89 -36.57
CA LEU A 75 -3.68 4.12 -36.17
C LEU A 75 -4.61 5.24 -35.62
N GLU A 76 -5.92 5.20 -35.90
CA GLU A 76 -6.84 6.29 -35.55
C GLU A 76 -7.36 6.29 -34.09
N LEU A 77 -7.06 5.28 -33.28
CA LEU A 77 -7.68 5.08 -31.96
C LEU A 77 -6.74 5.15 -30.75
N GLY A 78 -5.47 5.53 -30.94
CA GLY A 78 -4.52 5.66 -29.82
C GLY A 78 -4.20 4.30 -29.20
N TYR A 79 -3.15 3.66 -29.74
CA TYR A 79 -2.47 2.46 -29.28
C TYR A 79 -3.31 1.17 -29.14
N PRO A 80 -2.69 -0.01 -29.41
CA PRO A 80 -3.36 -1.29 -29.28
C PRO A 80 -3.48 -1.66 -27.80
N VAL A 81 -4.48 -1.12 -27.11
CA VAL A 81 -4.99 -1.80 -25.92
C VAL A 81 -5.54 -3.13 -26.41
N ASN A 82 -4.90 -4.22 -25.98
CA ASN A 82 -5.27 -5.59 -26.31
C ASN A 82 -6.79 -5.82 -26.16
N HIS A 83 -7.38 -6.61 -27.06
CA HIS A 83 -8.83 -6.75 -27.15
C HIS A 83 -9.43 -7.27 -25.83
N SER A 84 -8.69 -8.12 -25.12
CA SER A 84 -9.00 -8.64 -23.79
C SER A 84 -8.93 -7.58 -22.70
N GLY A 85 -7.94 -6.68 -22.70
CA GLY A 85 -7.89 -5.54 -21.77
C GLY A 85 -9.08 -4.61 -21.97
N ARG A 86 -9.46 -4.35 -23.24
CA ARG A 86 -10.69 -3.60 -23.57
C ARG A 86 -11.95 -4.33 -23.14
N LEU A 87 -12.04 -5.65 -23.30
CA LEU A 87 -13.19 -6.44 -22.84
C LEU A 87 -13.29 -6.44 -21.30
N LEU A 88 -12.16 -6.45 -20.60
CA LEU A 88 -12.12 -6.38 -19.14
C LEU A 88 -12.55 -5.00 -18.62
N LEU A 89 -12.10 -3.93 -19.27
CA LEU A 89 -12.43 -2.54 -18.89
C LEU A 89 -13.83 -2.10 -19.33
N ASN A 90 -14.22 -2.35 -20.59
CA ASN A 90 -15.48 -1.84 -21.14
C ASN A 90 -16.73 -2.47 -20.54
N HIS A 91 -16.59 -3.61 -19.88
CA HIS A 91 -17.69 -4.29 -19.24
C HIS A 91 -17.73 -4.12 -17.71
N GLY A 92 -16.83 -3.32 -17.14
CA GLY A 92 -16.83 -3.01 -15.71
C GLY A 92 -16.45 -4.18 -14.80
N TYR A 93 -15.88 -5.27 -15.32
CA TYR A 93 -15.58 -6.47 -14.49
C TYR A 93 -14.60 -6.16 -13.37
N LEU A 94 -13.57 -5.37 -13.69
CA LEU A 94 -12.59 -4.95 -12.70
C LEU A 94 -13.22 -4.02 -11.67
N GLU A 95 -14.10 -3.12 -12.12
CA GLU A 95 -14.83 -2.22 -11.22
C GLU A 95 -15.75 -3.00 -10.27
N ASP A 96 -16.46 -4.02 -10.76
CA ASP A 96 -17.31 -4.88 -9.95
C ASP A 96 -16.48 -5.77 -9.00
N ALA A 97 -15.32 -6.27 -9.44
CA ALA A 97 -14.40 -7.01 -8.58
C ALA A 97 -13.83 -6.12 -7.45
N ILE A 98 -13.54 -4.84 -7.74
CA ILE A 98 -13.11 -3.85 -6.75
C ILE A 98 -14.25 -3.50 -5.80
N LYS A 99 -15.45 -3.18 -6.32
CA LYS A 99 -16.64 -2.87 -5.49
C LYS A 99 -17.03 -4.03 -4.58
N THR A 100 -16.88 -5.25 -5.06
CA THR A 100 -17.12 -6.45 -4.27
C THR A 100 -15.92 -6.84 -3.42
N GLU A 101 -14.83 -6.07 -3.36
CA GLU A 101 -13.62 -6.38 -2.58
C GLU A 101 -13.16 -7.84 -2.73
N ASN A 102 -13.21 -8.37 -3.95
CA ASN A 102 -12.90 -9.77 -4.21
C ASN A 102 -11.39 -10.00 -4.30
N LYS A 103 -10.72 -10.01 -3.14
CA LYS A 103 -9.26 -10.16 -3.03
C LYS A 103 -8.72 -11.37 -3.80
N THR A 104 -9.39 -12.52 -3.70
CA THR A 104 -8.98 -13.74 -4.42
C THR A 104 -8.94 -13.58 -5.94
N TYR A 105 -9.84 -12.77 -6.51
CA TYR A 105 -9.78 -12.46 -7.95
C TYR A 105 -8.67 -11.46 -8.27
N LEU A 106 -8.55 -10.40 -7.47
CA LEU A 106 -7.58 -9.32 -7.70
C LEU A 106 -6.12 -9.79 -7.51
N ASP A 107 -5.88 -10.65 -6.52
CA ASP A 107 -4.57 -11.22 -6.20
C ASP A 107 -4.16 -12.35 -7.16
N ASN A 108 -5.03 -12.71 -8.11
CA ASN A 108 -4.69 -13.71 -9.11
C ASN A 108 -3.55 -13.20 -10.02
N GLU A 109 -2.55 -14.06 -10.26
CA GLU A 109 -1.36 -13.70 -11.04
C GLU A 109 -1.71 -13.19 -12.45
N THR A 110 -2.66 -13.84 -13.13
CA THR A 110 -3.07 -13.42 -14.48
C THR A 110 -3.75 -12.06 -14.45
N VAL A 111 -4.68 -11.84 -13.52
CA VAL A 111 -5.34 -10.54 -13.35
C VAL A 111 -4.31 -9.46 -13.02
N THR A 112 -3.35 -9.75 -12.14
CA THR A 112 -2.25 -8.85 -11.80
C THR A 112 -1.36 -8.54 -13.01
N LYS A 113 -1.04 -9.53 -13.85
CA LYS A 113 -0.28 -9.32 -15.09
C LYS A 113 -1.04 -8.42 -16.06
N VAL A 114 -2.34 -8.62 -16.25
CA VAL A 114 -3.16 -7.74 -17.09
C VAL A 114 -3.20 -6.32 -16.49
N LEU A 115 -3.43 -6.19 -15.18
CA LEU A 115 -3.43 -4.91 -14.49
C LEU A 115 -2.09 -4.19 -14.62
N ASN A 116 -0.98 -4.90 -14.46
CA ASN A 116 0.35 -4.37 -14.68
C ASN A 116 0.53 -3.94 -16.13
N LYS A 117 0.08 -4.73 -17.12
CA LYS A 117 0.12 -4.34 -18.54
C LYS A 117 -0.71 -3.08 -18.80
N MET A 118 -1.86 -2.91 -18.15
CA MET A 118 -2.66 -1.68 -18.21
C MET A 118 -1.99 -0.50 -17.51
N TRP A 119 -1.36 -0.75 -16.37
CA TRP A 119 -0.73 0.27 -15.53
C TRP A 119 0.58 0.81 -16.12
N TYR A 120 1.41 -0.09 -16.65
CA TYR A 120 2.63 0.24 -17.40
C TYR A 120 2.34 0.59 -18.87
N GLY A 121 1.05 0.64 -19.25
CA GLY A 121 0.60 1.11 -20.56
C GLY A 121 0.98 2.57 -20.77
N GLU A 122 2.09 2.78 -21.47
CA GLU A 122 2.85 4.02 -21.66
C GLU A 122 3.40 4.66 -20.37
N GLU A 123 4.64 5.16 -20.47
CA GLU A 123 5.46 5.81 -19.43
C GLU A 123 4.86 7.09 -18.79
N THR A 124 3.54 7.26 -18.86
CA THR A 124 2.77 8.45 -18.45
C THR A 124 2.88 8.78 -16.97
N LEU A 125 3.13 7.78 -16.11
CA LEU A 125 3.37 7.98 -14.68
C LEU A 125 4.60 8.86 -14.41
N SER A 126 5.66 8.70 -15.21
CA SER A 126 6.86 9.52 -15.11
C SER A 126 6.56 10.99 -15.43
N TYR A 127 5.80 11.23 -16.50
CA TYR A 127 5.47 12.60 -16.93
C TYR A 127 4.66 13.37 -15.88
N ARG A 128 3.67 12.72 -15.25
CA ARG A 128 2.86 13.37 -14.20
C ARG A 128 3.71 13.77 -13.00
N GLN A 129 4.62 12.90 -12.56
CA GLN A 129 5.53 13.19 -11.46
C GLN A 129 6.49 14.33 -11.81
N ILE A 130 7.12 14.28 -12.99
CA ILE A 130 8.03 15.33 -13.46
C ILE A 130 7.30 16.66 -13.60
N SER A 131 6.11 16.66 -14.19
CA SER A 131 5.25 17.85 -14.33
C SER A 131 4.91 18.45 -12.97
N TYR A 132 4.58 17.62 -11.99
CA TYR A 132 4.27 18.07 -10.64
C TYR A 132 5.51 18.64 -9.92
N SER A 133 6.66 17.97 -10.02
CA SER A 133 7.92 18.47 -9.47
C SER A 133 8.34 19.79 -10.12
N ALA A 134 8.16 19.94 -11.44
CA ALA A 134 8.42 21.18 -12.14
C ALA A 134 7.53 22.32 -11.66
N LEU A 135 6.24 22.05 -11.42
CA LEU A 135 5.32 23.03 -10.82
C LEU A 135 5.77 23.43 -9.41
N LEU A 136 6.13 22.48 -8.55
CA LEU A 136 6.59 22.78 -7.19
C LEU A 136 7.85 23.65 -7.20
N MET A 137 8.80 23.35 -8.09
CA MET A 137 10.02 24.15 -8.25
C MET A 137 9.71 25.55 -8.78
N ALA A 138 8.80 25.68 -9.75
CA ALA A 138 8.36 26.97 -10.28
C ALA A 138 7.62 27.80 -9.21
N PHE A 139 6.78 27.17 -8.42
CA PHE A 139 6.06 27.80 -7.31
C PHE A 139 7.01 28.26 -6.20
N ALA A 140 7.97 27.42 -5.79
CA ALA A 140 8.98 27.78 -4.81
C ALA A 140 9.88 28.93 -5.30
N TYR A 141 10.27 28.90 -6.58
CA TYR A 141 11.02 29.98 -7.20
C TYR A 141 10.23 31.30 -7.19
N MET A 142 8.94 31.24 -7.54
CA MET A 142 8.06 32.41 -7.51
C MET A 142 7.94 33.00 -6.10
N LEU A 143 7.73 32.15 -5.08
CA LEU A 143 7.64 32.58 -3.68
C LEU A 143 8.92 33.25 -3.17
N VAL A 144 10.09 32.74 -3.55
CA VAL A 144 11.37 33.23 -3.02
C VAL A 144 11.86 34.48 -3.78
N PHE A 145 11.70 34.51 -5.10
CA PHE A 145 12.36 35.51 -5.94
C PHE A 145 11.42 36.52 -6.60
N ASN A 146 10.16 36.15 -6.86
CA ASN A 146 9.24 36.95 -7.67
C ASN A 146 7.98 37.39 -6.90
N LEU A 147 8.10 37.61 -5.59
CA LEU A 147 6.99 38.11 -4.78
C LEU A 147 6.84 39.63 -4.98
N TYR A 148 6.30 40.02 -6.14
CA TYR A 148 6.01 41.41 -6.49
C TYR A 148 4.56 41.78 -6.14
N GLU A 149 4.33 43.06 -5.86
CA GLU A 149 2.99 43.59 -5.55
C GLU A 149 2.04 43.54 -6.76
N THR A 150 2.59 43.52 -7.98
CA THR A 150 1.82 43.43 -9.24
C THR A 150 1.92 42.02 -9.83
N LEU A 151 0.78 41.43 -10.17
CA LEU A 151 0.69 40.12 -10.84
C LEU A 151 1.39 40.15 -12.20
N SER A 152 2.41 39.31 -12.32
CA SER A 152 3.15 39.05 -13.55
C SER A 152 2.45 37.97 -14.39
N TYR A 153 2.81 37.85 -15.67
CA TYR A 153 2.31 36.78 -16.54
C TYR A 153 2.65 35.37 -16.02
N THR A 154 3.79 35.22 -15.33
CA THR A 154 4.18 33.95 -14.72
C THR A 154 3.26 33.55 -13.57
N ASP A 155 2.70 34.52 -12.84
CA ASP A 155 1.78 34.23 -11.73
C ASP A 155 0.46 33.68 -12.24
N TYR A 156 -0.09 34.25 -13.33
CA TYR A 156 -1.30 33.72 -13.96
C TYR A 156 -1.11 32.29 -14.48
N PHE A 157 0.07 31.96 -15.02
CA PHE A 157 0.38 30.62 -15.48
C PHE A 157 0.41 29.62 -14.32
N ILE A 158 1.09 29.95 -13.22
CA ILE A 158 1.15 29.10 -12.01
C ILE A 158 -0.24 28.95 -11.38
N ILE A 159 -1.02 30.04 -11.29
CA ILE A 159 -2.40 30.00 -10.76
C ILE A 159 -3.27 29.08 -11.62
N GLY A 160 -3.19 29.19 -12.95
CA GLY A 160 -3.92 28.29 -13.86
C GLY A 160 -3.53 26.82 -13.66
N TRP A 161 -2.24 26.54 -13.49
CA TRP A 161 -1.75 25.19 -13.23
C TRP A 161 -2.22 24.65 -11.87
N MET A 162 -2.21 25.49 -10.84
CA MET A 162 -2.74 25.14 -9.51
C MET A 162 -4.24 24.85 -9.53
N ILE A 163 -5.05 25.64 -10.25
CA ILE A 163 -6.49 25.40 -10.39
C ILE A 163 -6.74 24.04 -11.04
N SER A 164 -5.97 23.70 -12.09
CA SER A 164 -6.08 22.38 -12.73
C SER A 164 -5.78 21.23 -11.75
N LEU A 165 -4.76 21.38 -10.89
CA LEU A 165 -4.48 20.38 -9.86
C LEU A 165 -5.58 20.31 -8.80
N PHE A 166 -6.06 21.47 -8.33
CA PHE A 166 -7.12 21.54 -7.35
C PHE A 166 -8.39 20.81 -7.83
N LEU A 167 -8.81 21.04 -9.08
CA LEU A 167 -9.96 20.34 -9.66
C LEU A 167 -9.76 18.82 -9.69
N ASN A 168 -8.54 18.34 -9.94
CA ASN A 168 -8.23 16.91 -9.92
C ASN A 168 -8.31 16.31 -8.50
N GLU A 169 -7.84 17.06 -7.51
CA GLU A 169 -7.77 16.63 -6.11
C GLU A 169 -9.08 16.79 -5.32
N THR A 170 -10.00 17.64 -5.76
CA THR A 170 -11.30 17.84 -5.09
C THR A 170 -12.09 16.54 -4.88
N LYS A 171 -11.86 15.51 -5.72
CA LYS A 171 -12.46 14.18 -5.55
C LYS A 171 -11.94 13.43 -4.33
N GLN A 172 -10.66 13.59 -3.99
CA GLN A 172 -10.03 12.92 -2.85
C GLN A 172 -10.22 13.70 -1.55
N PHE A 173 -10.44 15.02 -1.64
CA PHE A 173 -10.55 15.89 -0.47
C PHE A 173 -11.80 15.62 0.40
N LYS A 174 -12.82 14.94 -0.13
CA LYS A 174 -14.10 14.71 0.56
C LYS A 174 -13.95 14.01 1.91
N ASP A 175 -13.09 12.99 1.99
CA ASP A 175 -12.93 12.18 3.20
C ASP A 175 -12.07 12.91 4.25
N THR A 176 -11.00 13.57 3.82
CA THR A 176 -10.15 14.39 4.69
C THR A 176 -10.90 15.59 5.25
N PHE A 177 -11.80 16.20 4.47
CA PHE A 177 -12.57 17.37 4.90
C PHE A 177 -13.44 17.07 6.13
N GLY A 178 -14.08 15.89 6.17
CA GLY A 178 -14.87 15.47 7.33
C GLY A 178 -14.05 15.42 8.62
N PHE A 179 -12.84 14.87 8.54
CA PHE A 179 -11.90 14.85 9.66
C PHE A 179 -11.46 16.26 10.09
N MET A 180 -11.14 17.15 9.14
CA MET A 180 -10.77 18.53 9.44
C MET A 180 -11.88 19.29 10.16
N VAL A 181 -13.14 19.09 9.77
CA VAL A 181 -14.31 19.70 10.44
C VAL A 181 -14.41 19.23 11.89
N ILE A 182 -14.30 17.92 12.13
CA ILE A 182 -14.35 17.36 13.50
C ILE A 182 -13.22 17.94 14.36
N MET A 183 -11.98 17.95 13.84
CA MET A 183 -10.83 18.52 14.56
C MET A 183 -11.00 20.01 14.85
N THR A 184 -11.56 20.77 13.90
CA THR A 184 -11.84 22.20 14.08
C THR A 184 -12.86 22.45 15.19
N VAL A 185 -13.93 21.65 15.25
CA VAL A 185 -14.95 21.76 16.31
C VAL A 185 -14.36 21.48 17.67
N ILE A 186 -13.57 20.41 17.80
CA ILE A 186 -12.88 20.06 19.06
C ILE A 186 -11.94 21.20 19.47
N MET A 187 -11.11 21.69 18.55
CA MET A 187 -10.17 22.78 18.81
C MET A 187 -10.89 24.05 19.29
N ILE A 188 -11.96 24.48 18.61
CA ILE A 188 -12.71 25.68 18.99
C ILE A 188 -13.32 25.50 20.40
N SER A 189 -13.97 24.36 20.65
CA SER A 189 -14.64 24.10 21.92
C SER A 189 -13.68 24.12 23.12
N TYR A 190 -12.51 23.51 22.96
CA TYR A 190 -11.45 23.49 23.95
C TYR A 190 -10.93 24.91 24.24
N ASN A 191 -10.60 25.68 23.20
CA ASN A 191 -9.98 26.99 23.38
C ASN A 191 -10.94 28.05 23.91
N VAL A 192 -12.21 28.00 23.52
CA VAL A 192 -13.24 28.88 24.10
C VAL A 192 -13.39 28.58 25.59
N SER A 193 -13.44 27.30 25.97
CA SER A 193 -13.54 26.89 27.37
C SER A 193 -12.33 27.37 28.17
N PHE A 194 -11.12 27.10 27.67
CA PHE A 194 -9.86 27.51 28.29
C PHE A 194 -9.75 29.04 28.43
N HIS A 195 -10.11 29.78 27.38
CA HIS A 195 -10.08 31.25 27.43
C HIS A 195 -11.09 31.82 28.42
N SER A 196 -12.30 31.23 28.50
CA SER A 196 -13.33 31.66 29.45
C SER A 196 -12.92 31.45 30.90
N LEU A 197 -12.10 30.42 31.18
CA LEU A 197 -11.57 30.17 32.51
C LEU A 197 -10.51 31.21 32.89
N LEU A 198 -9.59 31.52 31.97
CA LEU A 198 -8.50 32.46 32.22
C LEU A 198 -8.98 33.92 32.29
N TYR A 199 -9.94 34.29 31.44
CA TYR A 199 -10.41 35.66 31.27
C TYR A 199 -11.95 35.73 31.31
N PRO A 200 -12.58 35.58 32.50
CA PRO A 200 -14.03 35.49 32.60
C PRO A 200 -14.77 36.83 32.38
N ASN A 201 -14.05 37.96 32.38
CA ASN A 201 -14.63 39.31 32.29
C ASN A 201 -14.16 40.09 31.04
N THR A 202 -13.55 39.42 30.06
CA THR A 202 -13.16 40.09 28.81
C THR A 202 -14.40 40.36 27.97
N ASP A 203 -14.52 41.59 27.49
CA ASP A 203 -15.56 41.93 26.52
C ASP A 203 -15.31 41.20 25.19
N PHE A 204 -16.39 40.76 24.55
CA PHE A 204 -16.32 40.10 23.26
C PHE A 204 -15.75 41.04 22.20
N SER A 205 -14.57 40.72 21.67
CA SER A 205 -13.94 41.43 20.56
C SER A 205 -13.39 40.44 19.53
N TRP A 206 -13.44 40.81 18.24
CA TRP A 206 -12.93 39.97 17.16
C TRP A 206 -11.44 39.63 17.31
N SER A 207 -10.66 40.58 17.83
CA SER A 207 -9.24 40.35 18.16
C SER A 207 -9.05 39.26 19.21
N GLU A 208 -10.00 39.11 20.14
CA GLU A 208 -9.90 38.06 21.15
C GLU A 208 -10.23 36.69 20.57
N ILE A 209 -11.22 36.61 19.67
CA ILE A 209 -11.50 35.36 18.93
C ILE A 209 -10.26 34.92 18.15
N GLU A 210 -9.59 35.85 17.46
CA GLU A 210 -8.38 35.53 16.71
C GLU A 210 -7.28 34.94 17.62
N LYS A 211 -7.04 35.54 18.79
CA LYS A 211 -6.08 35.01 19.76
C LYS A 211 -6.47 33.63 20.28
N VAL A 212 -7.75 33.42 20.60
CA VAL A 212 -8.27 32.13 21.07
C VAL A 212 -8.05 31.05 20.02
N MET A 213 -8.32 31.36 18.74
CA MET A 213 -8.10 30.44 17.63
C MET A 213 -6.62 30.16 17.39
N GLN A 214 -5.77 31.19 17.38
CA GLN A 214 -4.33 31.05 17.18
C GLN A 214 -3.70 30.22 18.30
N ASN A 215 -4.01 30.50 19.56
CA ASN A 215 -3.51 29.72 20.69
C ASN A 215 -3.96 28.26 20.61
N GLY A 216 -5.18 28.02 20.15
CA GLY A 216 -5.68 26.67 19.90
C GLY A 216 -4.94 25.89 18.86
N TYR A 217 -4.65 26.56 17.75
CA TYR A 217 -3.84 26.01 16.68
C TYR A 217 -2.44 25.63 17.20
N TRP A 218 -1.75 26.52 17.91
CA TRP A 218 -0.42 26.24 18.48
C TRP A 218 -0.43 25.11 19.51
N THR A 219 -1.44 25.08 20.38
CA THR A 219 -1.61 24.02 21.39
C THR A 219 -1.73 22.64 20.75
N LEU A 220 -2.35 22.54 19.58
CA LEU A 220 -2.46 21.29 18.82
C LEU A 220 -1.09 20.74 18.37
N PHE A 221 -0.11 21.62 18.14
CA PHE A 221 1.28 21.24 17.85
C PHE A 221 2.13 21.00 19.11
N GLY A 222 1.54 21.07 20.30
CA GLY A 222 2.25 20.98 21.57
C GLY A 222 3.03 22.25 21.92
N GLU A 223 2.87 23.32 21.16
CA GLU A 223 3.39 24.64 21.50
C GLU A 223 2.42 25.30 22.48
N ASN A 224 2.66 25.09 23.77
CA ASN A 224 2.05 25.92 24.78
C ASN A 224 2.70 27.30 24.67
N ASN A 225 1.92 28.33 24.35
CA ASN A 225 2.35 29.73 24.30
C ASN A 225 2.68 30.24 25.72
N VAL A 226 3.74 29.71 26.34
CA VAL A 226 4.23 30.15 27.66
C VAL A 226 4.73 31.59 27.59
N ASP A 227 5.20 32.01 26.41
CA ASP A 227 5.73 33.35 26.20
C ASP A 227 4.64 34.44 26.19
N SER A 228 3.42 34.16 25.73
CA SER A 228 2.33 35.15 25.79
C SER A 228 1.88 35.44 27.22
N ASP A 229 1.95 34.45 28.11
CA ASP A 229 1.58 34.61 29.52
C ASP A 229 2.66 35.34 30.32
N SER A 230 3.93 35.28 29.86
CA SER A 230 5.05 35.99 30.49
C SER A 230 4.91 37.52 30.42
N PHE A 231 4.08 38.03 29.50
CA PHE A 231 3.84 39.46 29.34
C PHE A 231 3.13 40.09 30.56
N PHE A 232 2.36 39.30 31.33
CA PHE A 232 1.70 39.77 32.55
C PHE A 232 2.67 40.09 33.69
N CYS A 233 3.87 39.49 33.70
CA CYS A 233 4.86 39.79 34.73
C CYS A 233 5.54 41.17 34.53
N TYR A 234 5.46 41.76 33.33
CA TYR A 234 6.17 43.00 33.02
C TYR A 234 5.38 44.29 33.26
N ASN A 235 4.06 44.22 33.47
CA ASN A 235 3.22 45.43 33.62
C ASN A 235 2.72 45.68 35.05
N THR A 236 3.55 45.37 36.05
CA THR A 236 3.28 45.64 37.48
C THR A 236 3.21 47.12 37.85
N ASN A 237 3.44 48.04 36.91
CA ASN A 237 3.28 49.49 37.14
C ASN A 237 1.82 49.96 37.16
N TYR A 238 0.85 49.15 36.72
CA TYR A 238 -0.57 49.53 36.85
C TYR A 238 -1.12 49.38 38.29
N ASP A 239 -0.45 48.61 39.15
CA ASP A 239 -0.94 48.31 40.51
C ASP A 239 -0.41 49.27 41.59
N GLN A 240 0.41 50.26 41.23
CA GLN A 240 0.83 51.30 42.18
C GLN A 240 -0.28 52.33 42.47
N ARG A 241 -1.36 52.40 41.68
CA ARG A 241 -2.45 53.37 41.91
C ARG A 241 -3.65 52.83 42.70
N LEU A 242 -3.70 51.53 43.02
CA LEU A 242 -4.80 50.92 43.80
C LEU A 242 -4.45 50.65 45.27
N LYS A 243 -3.28 51.12 45.74
CA LYS A 243 -2.77 50.92 47.11
C LYS A 243 -3.42 51.75 48.23
N SER A 244 -4.56 52.39 48.04
CA SER A 244 -5.13 53.28 49.08
C SER A 244 -6.46 52.86 49.71
N THR A 245 -6.92 51.61 49.59
CA THR A 245 -8.14 51.19 50.32
C THR A 245 -8.06 49.76 50.86
N GLU A 246 -8.26 49.66 52.18
CA GLU A 246 -8.04 48.56 53.15
C GLU A 246 -8.79 47.22 52.94
N THR A 247 -9.17 46.83 51.72
CA THR A 247 -9.90 45.56 51.48
C THR A 247 -9.14 44.50 50.69
N THR A 248 -7.83 44.67 50.48
CA THR A 248 -7.00 43.87 49.57
C THR A 248 -6.46 42.55 50.13
N GLU A 249 -6.43 42.35 51.46
CA GLU A 249 -5.82 41.14 52.03
C GLU A 249 -6.70 39.87 51.90
N ALA A 250 -8.03 40.01 51.87
CA ALA A 250 -8.94 38.87 51.74
C ALA A 250 -9.10 38.38 50.27
N PHE A 251 -8.94 39.27 49.29
CA PHE A 251 -9.05 38.90 47.86
C PHE A 251 -7.77 38.25 47.32
N ALA A 252 -6.59 38.59 47.85
CA ALA A 252 -5.31 37.99 47.44
C ALA A 252 -5.14 36.53 47.92
N THR A 253 -5.77 36.16 49.03
CA THR A 253 -5.71 34.80 49.59
C THR A 253 -6.73 33.85 48.99
N LEU A 254 -7.91 34.33 48.57
CA LEU A 254 -8.91 33.50 47.88
C LEU A 254 -8.59 33.27 46.39
N LYS A 255 -7.96 34.25 45.72
CA LYS A 255 -7.65 34.15 44.28
C LYS A 255 -6.43 33.27 43.97
N SER A 256 -5.51 33.09 44.93
CA SER A 256 -4.25 32.35 44.68
C SER A 256 -4.32 30.84 44.94
N LYS A 257 -5.25 30.35 45.78
CA LYS A 257 -5.37 28.91 46.06
C LYS A 257 -6.38 28.22 45.13
N GLY A 258 -7.58 28.78 44.98
CA GLY A 258 -8.63 28.18 44.14
C GLY A 258 -8.28 28.16 42.65
N VAL A 259 -7.73 29.25 42.11
CA VAL A 259 -7.43 29.35 40.67
C VAL A 259 -6.25 28.45 40.27
N ILE A 260 -5.24 28.31 41.13
CA ILE A 260 -4.09 27.44 40.85
C ILE A 260 -4.49 25.96 40.91
N ASP A 261 -5.35 25.58 41.84
CA ASP A 261 -5.83 24.20 41.94
C ASP A 261 -6.77 23.85 40.78
N VAL A 262 -7.63 24.79 40.34
CA VAL A 262 -8.47 24.62 39.15
C VAL A 262 -7.63 24.53 37.86
N ILE A 263 -6.61 25.39 37.68
CA ILE A 263 -5.70 25.31 36.52
C ILE A 263 -4.88 24.01 36.52
N LYS A 264 -4.52 23.49 37.70
CA LYS A 264 -3.84 22.19 37.82
C LYS A 264 -4.76 21.03 37.43
N GLU A 265 -6.00 21.02 37.93
CA GLU A 265 -6.97 19.98 37.54
C GLU A 265 -7.30 20.05 36.05
N GLU A 266 -7.45 21.25 35.49
CA GLU A 266 -7.75 21.41 34.07
C GLU A 266 -6.59 20.98 33.17
N LYS A 267 -5.34 21.38 33.48
CA LYS A 267 -4.16 20.87 32.76
C LYS A 267 -4.03 19.34 32.81
N ILE A 268 -4.44 18.72 33.93
CA ILE A 268 -4.48 17.26 34.04
C ILE A 268 -5.53 16.69 33.10
N THR A 269 -6.73 17.28 33.01
CA THR A 269 -7.76 16.81 32.08
C THR A 269 -7.36 16.94 30.61
N VAL A 270 -6.71 18.04 30.21
CA VAL A 270 -6.23 18.20 28.81
C VAL A 270 -5.14 17.18 28.48
N LEU A 271 -4.19 16.98 29.39
CA LEU A 271 -3.17 15.95 29.21
C LEU A 271 -3.78 14.55 29.17
N GLN A 272 -4.85 14.31 29.93
CA GLN A 272 -5.57 13.06 29.93
C GLN A 272 -6.31 12.83 28.61
N GLU A 273 -7.02 13.82 28.06
CA GLU A 273 -7.66 13.74 26.75
C GLU A 273 -6.63 13.57 25.63
N GLN A 274 -5.50 14.27 25.68
CA GLN A 274 -4.42 14.06 24.71
C GLN A 274 -3.79 12.67 24.82
N MET A 275 -3.63 12.14 26.04
CA MET A 275 -3.21 10.75 26.23
C MET A 275 -4.25 9.77 25.70
N GLU A 276 -5.54 10.03 25.89
CA GLU A 276 -6.61 9.16 25.42
C GLU A 276 -6.73 9.15 23.90
N ILE A 277 -6.68 10.32 23.25
CA ILE A 277 -6.63 10.43 21.78
C ILE A 277 -5.37 9.75 21.24
N ARG A 278 -4.21 9.93 21.90
CA ARG A 278 -2.98 9.24 21.54
C ARG A 278 -3.09 7.73 21.70
N ASN A 279 -3.73 7.26 22.77
CA ASN A 279 -3.96 5.84 23.02
C ASN A 279 -4.91 5.24 21.98
N ILE A 280 -5.94 5.97 21.54
CA ILE A 280 -6.82 5.56 20.44
C ILE A 280 -6.02 5.46 19.13
N MET A 281 -5.16 6.45 18.84
CA MET A 281 -4.28 6.39 17.66
C MET A 281 -3.27 5.22 17.72
N MET A 282 -2.71 4.95 18.90
CA MET A 282 -1.80 3.82 19.12
C MET A 282 -2.54 2.49 19.01
N ALA A 283 -3.75 2.38 19.55
CA ALA A 283 -4.58 1.19 19.42
C ALA A 283 -4.96 0.91 17.95
N ASN A 284 -5.32 1.94 17.18
CA ASN A 284 -5.56 1.81 15.74
C ASN A 284 -4.29 1.38 14.99
N LYS A 285 -3.12 1.90 15.39
CA LYS A 285 -1.82 1.50 14.82
C LYS A 285 -1.50 0.04 15.14
N ASP A 286 -1.74 -0.40 16.37
CA ASP A 286 -1.51 -1.79 16.79
C ASP A 286 -2.49 -2.75 16.11
N GLU A 287 -3.75 -2.33 15.91
CA GLU A 287 -4.72 -3.08 15.11
C GLU A 287 -4.25 -3.21 13.65
N LEU A 288 -3.79 -2.12 13.03
CA LEU A 288 -3.20 -2.15 11.68
C LEU A 288 -1.97 -3.06 11.62
N LYS A 289 -1.09 -3.01 12.62
CA LYS A 289 0.10 -3.86 12.72
C LYS A 289 -0.29 -5.34 12.86
N MET A 290 -1.26 -5.65 13.70
CA MET A 290 -1.78 -7.01 13.88
C MET A 290 -2.44 -7.52 12.60
N GLN A 291 -3.22 -6.69 11.90
CA GLN A 291 -3.80 -7.05 10.60
C GLN A 291 -2.70 -7.35 9.57
N LEU A 292 -1.64 -6.55 9.55
CA LEU A 292 -0.48 -6.78 8.68
C LEU A 292 0.22 -8.10 9.02
N GLU A 293 0.48 -8.37 10.31
CA GLU A 293 1.09 -9.64 10.76
C GLU A 293 0.24 -10.85 10.38
N ILE A 294 -1.08 -10.77 10.54
CA ILE A 294 -2.02 -11.83 10.12
C ILE A 294 -1.98 -12.02 8.59
N GLN A 295 -1.89 -10.94 7.80
CA GLN A 295 -1.78 -11.06 6.35
C GLN A 295 -0.45 -11.70 5.93
N THR A 296 0.66 -11.32 6.56
CA THR A 296 1.97 -11.92 6.32
C THR A 296 1.97 -13.42 6.65
N GLN A 297 1.42 -13.79 7.80
CA GLN A 297 1.32 -15.20 8.19
C GLN A 297 0.47 -16.02 7.21
N ARG A 298 -0.65 -15.47 6.73
CA ARG A 298 -1.48 -16.14 5.71
C ARG A 298 -0.74 -16.32 4.39
N PHE A 299 0.09 -15.34 4.02
CA PHE A 299 0.90 -15.42 2.81
C PHE A 299 1.98 -16.51 2.94
N GLU A 300 2.67 -16.58 4.08
CA GLU A 300 3.65 -17.64 4.38
C GLU A 300 2.99 -19.03 4.36
N GLU A 301 1.85 -19.22 5.03
CA GLU A 301 1.10 -20.48 5.00
C GLU A 301 0.65 -20.86 3.58
N GLN A 302 0.29 -19.88 2.75
CA GLN A 302 -0.09 -20.12 1.37
C GLN A 302 1.11 -20.53 0.51
N GLN A 303 2.29 -19.93 0.73
CA GLN A 303 3.53 -20.35 0.10
C GLN A 303 3.91 -21.78 0.49
N GLU A 304 3.83 -22.14 1.77
CA GLU A 304 4.10 -23.51 2.23
C GLU A 304 3.15 -24.53 1.60
N ARG A 305 1.85 -24.21 1.47
CA ARG A 305 0.89 -25.10 0.79
C ARG A 305 1.21 -25.27 -0.70
N ASN A 306 1.59 -24.20 -1.38
CA ASN A 306 1.97 -24.26 -2.79
C ASN A 306 3.24 -25.11 -2.97
N LEU A 307 4.22 -24.95 -2.09
CA LEU A 307 5.45 -25.75 -2.10
C LEU A 307 5.14 -27.24 -1.88
N MET A 308 4.27 -27.56 -0.91
CA MET A 308 3.86 -28.94 -0.64
C MET A 308 3.10 -29.58 -1.82
N MET A 309 2.26 -28.82 -2.53
CA MET A 309 1.62 -29.31 -3.75
C MET A 309 2.63 -29.59 -4.86
N LEU A 310 3.62 -28.70 -5.02
CA LEU A 310 4.68 -28.87 -6.02
C LEU A 310 5.53 -30.12 -5.72
N GLU A 311 5.90 -30.34 -4.46
CA GLU A 311 6.60 -31.56 -4.03
C GLU A 311 5.78 -32.83 -4.29
N GLN A 312 4.47 -32.80 -4.01
CA GLN A 312 3.58 -33.92 -4.30
C GLN A 312 3.50 -34.22 -5.79
N GLN A 313 3.46 -33.18 -6.63
CA GLN A 313 3.42 -33.33 -8.08
C GLN A 313 4.74 -33.89 -8.62
N LEU A 314 5.88 -33.38 -8.15
CA LEU A 314 7.20 -33.91 -8.49
C LEU A 314 7.33 -35.40 -8.11
N MET A 315 6.84 -35.79 -6.94
CA MET A 315 6.82 -37.20 -6.50
C MET A 315 5.88 -38.06 -7.34
N ALA A 316 4.77 -37.52 -7.84
CA ALA A 316 3.89 -38.21 -8.76
C ALA A 316 4.56 -38.43 -10.13
N ASP A 317 5.25 -37.42 -10.64
CA ASP A 317 5.97 -37.46 -11.92
C ASP A 317 7.18 -38.41 -11.87
N GLN A 318 7.90 -38.47 -10.74
CA GLN A 318 8.95 -39.48 -10.56
C GLN A 318 8.39 -40.91 -10.63
N ARG A 319 7.21 -41.17 -10.05
CA ARG A 319 6.57 -42.49 -10.10
C ARG A 319 6.08 -42.84 -11.50
N THR A 320 5.59 -41.88 -12.28
CA THR A 320 5.19 -42.14 -13.67
C THR A 320 6.41 -42.43 -14.53
N MET A 321 7.51 -41.70 -14.33
CA MET A 321 8.79 -41.96 -14.99
C MET A 321 9.32 -43.36 -14.69
N GLU A 322 9.31 -43.79 -13.42
CA GLU A 322 9.72 -45.16 -13.02
C GLU A 322 8.86 -46.24 -13.70
N ARG A 323 7.55 -46.02 -13.85
CA ARG A 323 6.66 -46.95 -14.57
C ARG A 323 6.95 -47.00 -16.06
N VAL A 324 7.26 -45.87 -16.68
CA VAL A 324 7.64 -45.82 -18.09
C VAL A 324 8.95 -46.57 -18.31
N GLU A 325 9.92 -46.41 -17.41
CA GLU A 325 11.16 -47.19 -17.46
C GLU A 325 10.94 -48.69 -17.27
N SER A 326 10.03 -49.10 -16.36
CA SER A 326 9.74 -50.53 -16.16
C SER A 326 9.08 -51.15 -17.39
N MET A 327 8.08 -50.47 -17.98
CA MET A 327 7.44 -50.92 -19.23
C MET A 327 8.45 -51.04 -20.36
N ARG A 328 9.42 -50.12 -20.45
CA ARG A 328 10.47 -50.18 -21.45
C ARG A 328 11.39 -51.39 -21.26
N ARG A 329 11.74 -51.75 -20.03
CA ARG A 329 12.53 -52.96 -19.75
C ARG A 329 11.79 -54.23 -20.18
N GLU A 330 10.49 -54.31 -19.86
CA GLU A 330 9.64 -55.43 -20.30
C GLU A 330 9.52 -55.50 -21.82
N GLU A 331 9.34 -54.36 -22.51
CA GLU A 331 9.25 -54.33 -23.97
C GLU A 331 10.55 -54.81 -24.64
N VAL A 332 11.71 -54.39 -24.12
CA VAL A 332 13.02 -54.85 -24.60
C VAL A 332 13.18 -56.36 -24.39
N GLU A 333 12.74 -56.89 -23.25
CA GLU A 333 12.76 -58.34 -22.99
C GLU A 333 11.84 -59.11 -23.96
N LEU A 334 10.60 -58.65 -24.16
CA LEU A 334 9.65 -59.29 -25.08
C LEU A 334 10.17 -59.29 -26.52
N ARG A 335 10.76 -58.19 -26.97
CA ARG A 335 11.41 -58.11 -28.30
C ARG A 335 12.59 -59.08 -28.41
N SER A 336 13.37 -59.26 -27.34
CA SER A 336 14.48 -60.22 -27.33
C SER A 336 14.01 -61.68 -27.41
N ILE A 337 12.86 -61.99 -26.79
CA ILE A 337 12.24 -63.33 -26.85
C ILE A 337 11.68 -63.59 -28.25
N SER A 338 10.93 -62.64 -28.81
CA SER A 338 10.39 -62.74 -30.17
C SER A 338 11.49 -62.89 -31.23
N ALA A 339 12.60 -62.17 -31.08
CA ALA A 339 13.79 -62.34 -31.94
C ALA A 339 14.40 -63.75 -31.83
N ARG A 340 14.42 -64.36 -30.64
CA ARG A 340 14.90 -65.75 -30.47
C ARG A 340 13.95 -66.80 -31.05
N GLU A 341 12.64 -66.57 -30.99
CA GLU A 341 11.64 -67.47 -31.55
C GLU A 341 11.65 -67.46 -33.09
N SER A 342 11.76 -66.27 -33.69
CA SER A 342 11.93 -66.13 -35.14
C SER A 342 13.23 -66.77 -35.65
N ILE A 343 14.32 -66.74 -34.87
CA ILE A 343 15.55 -67.48 -35.18
C ILE A 343 15.32 -69.02 -35.12
N ARG A 344 14.53 -69.52 -34.16
CA ARG A 344 14.20 -70.96 -34.05
C ARG A 344 13.26 -71.46 -35.16
N GLU A 345 12.25 -70.67 -35.54
CA GLU A 345 11.38 -71.01 -36.67
C GLU A 345 12.19 -71.07 -37.97
N TYR A 346 13.18 -70.19 -38.11
CA TYR A 346 14.09 -70.17 -39.25
C TYR A 346 15.00 -71.40 -39.34
N GLU A 347 15.50 -71.92 -38.20
CA GLU A 347 16.28 -73.17 -38.17
C GLU A 347 15.44 -74.41 -38.58
N GLN A 348 14.12 -74.36 -38.47
CA GLN A 348 13.22 -75.44 -38.92
C GLN A 348 12.87 -75.38 -40.42
N THR A 349 13.08 -74.25 -41.09
CA THR A 349 12.77 -74.05 -42.53
C THR A 349 14.01 -73.95 -43.43
N SER A 350 15.08 -74.66 -43.07
CA SER A 350 16.30 -74.77 -43.90
C SER A 350 16.24 -76.02 -44.81
N GLN A 351 15.35 -76.00 -45.81
CA GLN A 351 15.49 -76.85 -47.01
C GLN A 351 14.66 -76.36 -48.21
N THR A 352 15.03 -75.20 -48.79
CA THR A 352 14.86 -74.75 -50.21
C THR A 352 15.08 -73.23 -50.27
N SER A 353 16.32 -72.74 -50.27
CA SER A 353 17.18 -72.37 -51.43
C SER A 353 16.69 -71.24 -52.35
N ARG A 354 17.47 -70.15 -52.32
CA ARG A 354 17.65 -69.00 -53.24
C ARG A 354 16.54 -67.98 -53.47
N GLU A 355 15.26 -68.34 -53.55
CA GLU A 355 14.20 -67.29 -53.59
C GLU A 355 14.06 -66.58 -52.23
N PHE A 356 14.45 -67.29 -51.17
CA PHE A 356 14.38 -66.85 -49.80
C PHE A 356 15.47 -65.84 -49.42
N GLU A 357 16.68 -65.94 -49.97
CA GLU A 357 17.75 -64.96 -49.70
C GLU A 357 17.34 -63.56 -50.18
N HIS A 358 16.69 -63.47 -51.35
CA HIS A 358 16.28 -62.19 -51.93
C HIS A 358 15.01 -61.61 -51.28
N PHE A 359 14.19 -62.46 -50.65
CA PHE A 359 13.09 -62.02 -49.80
C PHE A 359 13.61 -61.56 -48.43
N MET A 360 14.56 -62.30 -47.84
CA MET A 360 15.19 -61.95 -46.57
C MET A 360 15.98 -60.65 -46.64
N GLU A 361 16.67 -60.37 -47.74
CA GLU A 361 17.38 -59.12 -47.94
C GLU A 361 16.40 -57.92 -47.97
N ARG A 362 15.26 -58.07 -48.68
CA ARG A 362 14.20 -57.04 -48.70
C ARG A 362 13.50 -56.89 -47.36
N LEU A 363 13.24 -57.99 -46.66
CA LEU A 363 12.62 -57.97 -45.33
C LEU A 363 13.57 -57.31 -44.31
N MET A 364 14.87 -57.64 -44.36
CA MET A 364 15.87 -57.02 -43.49
C MET A 364 16.06 -55.54 -43.81
N GLU A 365 16.10 -55.12 -45.08
CA GLU A 365 16.13 -53.71 -45.45
C GLU A 365 14.89 -52.96 -44.95
N GLU A 366 13.69 -53.56 -45.09
CA GLU A 366 12.46 -52.91 -44.63
C GLU A 366 12.38 -52.82 -43.10
N GLN A 367 12.79 -53.88 -42.38
CA GLN A 367 12.85 -53.85 -40.92
C GLN A 367 13.94 -52.92 -40.40
N MET A 368 15.10 -52.87 -41.04
CA MET A 368 16.20 -51.97 -40.67
C MET A 368 15.82 -50.51 -40.95
N HIS A 369 15.12 -50.23 -42.06
CA HIS A 369 14.60 -48.90 -42.34
C HIS A 369 13.54 -48.46 -41.31
N ARG A 370 12.65 -49.37 -40.89
CA ARG A 370 11.69 -49.11 -39.81
C ARG A 370 12.39 -48.87 -38.47
N LEU A 371 13.44 -49.61 -38.16
CA LEU A 371 14.27 -49.42 -36.96
C LEU A 371 14.97 -48.06 -36.97
N CYS A 372 15.62 -47.67 -38.06
CA CYS A 372 16.24 -46.35 -38.17
C CYS A 372 15.22 -45.21 -38.02
N LYS A 373 14.03 -45.35 -38.63
CA LYS A 373 12.97 -44.33 -38.52
C LYS A 373 12.36 -44.26 -37.11
N MET A 374 12.35 -45.38 -36.38
CA MET A 374 11.96 -45.41 -34.98
C MET A 374 13.01 -44.75 -34.09
N ASP A 375 14.30 -45.01 -34.35
CA ASP A 375 15.42 -44.46 -33.57
C ASP A 375 15.53 -42.93 -33.76
N GLU A 376 15.26 -42.44 -34.97
CA GLU A 376 15.17 -41.01 -35.28
C GLU A 376 14.04 -40.33 -34.50
N ARG A 377 12.83 -40.90 -34.52
CA ARG A 377 11.70 -40.41 -33.70
C ARG A 377 11.95 -40.49 -32.20
N LEU A 378 12.72 -41.50 -31.76
CA LEU A 378 13.10 -41.65 -30.36
C LEU A 378 14.08 -40.53 -29.96
N ASN A 379 15.07 -40.24 -30.80
CA ASN A 379 16.02 -39.15 -30.57
C ASN A 379 15.35 -37.78 -30.57
N GLU A 380 14.35 -37.55 -31.43
CA GLU A 380 13.52 -36.34 -31.42
C GLU A 380 12.74 -36.20 -30.09
N LEU A 381 12.12 -37.28 -29.62
CA LEU A 381 11.42 -37.30 -28.32
C LEU A 381 12.37 -37.05 -27.14
N TYR A 382 13.58 -37.61 -27.19
CA TYR A 382 14.62 -37.36 -26.18
C TYR A 382 15.09 -35.91 -26.17
N ALA A 383 15.30 -35.30 -27.34
CA ALA A 383 15.66 -33.89 -27.45
C ALA A 383 14.56 -33.00 -26.87
N CYS A 384 13.30 -33.27 -27.22
CA CYS A 384 12.14 -32.52 -26.71
C CYS A 384 12.00 -32.65 -25.18
N HIS A 385 12.16 -33.86 -24.63
CA HIS A 385 12.09 -34.07 -23.17
C HIS A 385 13.27 -33.43 -22.44
N SER A 386 14.47 -33.43 -23.03
CA SER A 386 15.65 -32.76 -22.47
C SER A 386 15.48 -31.25 -22.45
N GLU A 387 14.91 -30.65 -23.50
CA GLU A 387 14.59 -29.22 -23.55
C GLU A 387 13.52 -28.85 -22.53
N GLN A 388 12.48 -29.68 -22.39
CA GLN A 388 11.43 -29.46 -21.39
C GLN A 388 11.98 -29.55 -19.96
N GLN A 389 12.90 -30.48 -19.68
CA GLN A 389 13.59 -30.54 -18.39
C GLN A 389 14.48 -29.32 -18.15
N ALA A 390 15.26 -28.88 -19.15
CA ALA A 390 16.09 -27.69 -19.03
C ALA A 390 15.25 -26.43 -18.77
N HIS A 391 14.14 -26.27 -19.48
CA HIS A 391 13.21 -25.15 -19.28
C HIS A 391 12.57 -25.20 -17.89
N SER A 392 12.13 -26.38 -17.43
CA SER A 392 11.56 -26.52 -16.08
C SER A 392 12.58 -26.21 -14.97
N ALA A 393 13.85 -26.60 -15.14
CA ALA A 393 14.93 -26.27 -14.22
C ALA A 393 15.24 -24.77 -14.21
N GLN A 394 15.21 -24.11 -15.38
CA GLN A 394 15.40 -22.67 -15.49
C GLN A 394 14.28 -21.88 -14.79
N VAL A 395 13.02 -22.27 -15.02
CA VAL A 395 11.86 -21.65 -14.35
C VAL A 395 11.95 -21.81 -12.83
N LEU A 396 12.37 -23.00 -12.35
CA LEU A 396 12.56 -23.24 -10.93
C LEU A 396 13.68 -22.35 -10.34
N GLN A 397 14.78 -22.17 -11.08
CA GLN A 397 15.88 -21.30 -10.67
C GLN A 397 15.44 -19.84 -10.60
N GLU A 398 14.72 -19.33 -11.61
CA GLU A 398 14.19 -17.96 -11.61
C GLU A 398 13.19 -17.75 -10.46
N GLN A 399 12.36 -18.75 -10.14
CA GLN A 399 11.47 -18.68 -8.98
C GLN A 399 12.24 -18.63 -7.65
N MET A 400 13.31 -19.40 -7.49
CA MET A 400 14.16 -19.34 -6.29
C MET A 400 14.86 -17.99 -6.15
N ASP A 401 15.37 -17.43 -7.25
CA ASP A 401 16.04 -16.12 -7.25
C ASP A 401 15.06 -15.00 -6.87
N ILE A 402 13.82 -15.04 -7.39
CA ILE A 402 12.75 -14.10 -6.99
C ILE A 402 12.41 -14.25 -5.50
N GLN A 403 12.30 -15.48 -5.00
CA GLN A 403 12.05 -15.72 -3.57
C GLN A 403 13.18 -15.18 -2.69
N HIS A 404 14.43 -15.35 -3.11
CA HIS A 404 15.59 -14.81 -2.40
C HIS A 404 15.54 -13.27 -2.32
N ILE A 405 15.24 -12.60 -3.44
CA ILE A 405 15.10 -11.13 -3.48
C ILE A 405 13.94 -10.65 -2.58
N MET A 406 12.83 -11.39 -2.55
CA MET A 406 11.70 -11.06 -1.68
C MET A 406 12.07 -11.19 -0.19
N MET A 407 12.75 -12.27 0.20
CA MET A 407 13.23 -12.44 1.59
C MET A 407 14.20 -11.32 2.00
N GLU A 408 15.14 -10.96 1.13
CA GLU A 408 16.11 -9.89 1.41
C GLU A 408 15.41 -8.53 1.59
N ASN A 409 14.42 -8.21 0.76
CA ASN A 409 13.62 -7.00 0.91
C ASN A 409 12.79 -7.00 2.21
N GLN A 410 12.25 -8.16 2.61
CA GLN A 410 11.48 -8.30 3.84
C GLN A 410 12.37 -8.10 5.07
N GLU A 411 13.60 -8.61 5.05
CA GLU A 411 14.59 -8.42 6.12
C GLU A 411 15.04 -6.95 6.21
N GLN A 412 15.26 -6.27 5.08
CA GLN A 412 15.56 -4.84 5.05
C GLN A 412 14.42 -3.99 5.63
N LEU A 413 13.16 -4.33 5.30
CA LEU A 413 11.99 -3.62 5.84
C LEU A 413 11.89 -3.81 7.36
N LYS A 414 12.16 -5.03 7.86
CA LYS A 414 12.19 -5.33 9.30
C LYS A 414 13.25 -4.50 10.02
N LEU A 415 14.47 -4.42 9.47
CA LEU A 415 15.55 -3.59 10.01
C LEU A 415 15.21 -2.09 10.02
N GLN A 416 14.54 -1.59 8.98
CA GLN A 416 14.08 -0.19 8.95
C GLN A 416 13.05 0.08 10.06
N LEU A 417 12.11 -0.85 10.28
CA LEU A 417 11.09 -0.72 11.30
C LEU A 417 11.68 -0.79 12.72
N GLU A 418 12.62 -1.70 12.97
CA GLU A 418 13.37 -1.78 14.23
C GLU A 418 14.17 -0.49 14.49
N CYS A 419 14.84 0.05 13.46
CA CYS A 419 15.54 1.33 13.57
C CYS A 419 14.61 2.51 13.90
N GLN A 420 13.42 2.56 13.31
CA GLN A 420 12.44 3.60 13.63
C GLN A 420 11.90 3.45 15.05
N THR A 421 11.68 2.21 15.50
CA THR A 421 11.21 1.90 16.85
C THR A 421 12.24 2.32 17.90
N LEU A 422 13.52 1.97 17.69
CA LEU A 422 14.61 2.38 18.58
C LEU A 422 14.77 3.90 18.67
N ARG A 423 14.66 4.64 17.54
CA ARG A 423 14.70 6.11 17.58
C ARG A 423 13.55 6.69 18.38
N PHE A 424 12.37 6.07 18.30
CA PHE A 424 11.20 6.50 19.05
C PHE A 424 11.35 6.22 20.54
N GLU A 425 11.86 5.04 20.92
CA GLU A 425 12.16 4.68 22.32
C GLU A 425 13.23 5.61 22.91
N GLU A 426 14.31 5.90 22.18
CA GLU A 426 15.33 6.85 22.63
C GLU A 426 14.75 8.25 22.85
N GLN A 427 13.85 8.71 21.97
CA GLN A 427 13.16 9.98 22.14
C GLN A 427 12.22 9.97 23.35
N GLN A 428 11.56 8.84 23.60
CA GLN A 428 10.71 8.65 24.78
C GLN A 428 11.52 8.66 26.09
N GLU A 429 12.66 7.97 26.14
CA GLU A 429 13.56 7.98 27.29
C GLU A 429 14.12 9.39 27.56
N ARG A 430 14.51 10.12 26.51
CA ARG A 430 14.93 11.53 26.64
C ARG A 430 13.81 12.39 27.25
N ASN A 431 12.57 12.22 26.77
CA ASN A 431 11.43 12.96 27.29
C ASN A 431 11.13 12.60 28.76
N GLN A 432 11.22 11.32 29.12
CA GLN A 432 11.05 10.87 30.51
C GLN A 432 12.15 11.42 31.43
N MET A 433 13.40 11.42 30.98
CA MET A 433 14.53 11.99 31.73
C MET A 433 14.35 13.49 31.94
N ILE A 434 13.85 14.23 30.93
CA ILE A 434 13.53 15.65 31.06
C ILE A 434 12.43 15.86 32.10
N LEU A 435 11.34 15.08 32.03
CA LEU A 435 10.24 15.13 33.01
C LEU A 435 10.74 14.84 34.43
N GLN A 436 11.56 13.81 34.62
CA GLN A 436 12.10 13.45 35.93
C GLN A 436 13.00 14.56 36.50
N LYS A 437 13.86 15.16 35.67
CA LYS A 437 14.68 16.32 36.07
C LYS A 437 13.81 17.53 36.45
N LEU A 438 12.72 17.79 35.72
CA LEU A 438 11.79 18.87 36.05
C LEU A 438 11.10 18.63 37.41
N VAL A 439 10.73 17.39 37.72
CA VAL A 439 10.17 17.01 39.03
C VAL A 439 11.20 17.17 40.15
N GLU A 440 12.45 16.74 39.94
CA GLU A 440 13.53 16.93 40.93
C GLU A 440 13.82 18.42 41.19
N ILE A 441 13.80 19.24 40.14
CA ILE A 441 13.96 20.69 40.26
C ILE A 441 12.80 21.29 41.07
N GLN A 442 11.56 20.88 40.81
CA GLN A 442 10.40 21.30 41.62
C GLN A 442 10.52 20.88 43.09
N GLN A 443 10.93 19.64 43.36
CA GLN A 443 11.09 19.15 44.73
C GLN A 443 12.18 19.91 45.50
N LYS A 444 13.30 20.24 44.84
CA LYS A 444 14.37 21.08 45.42
C LYS A 444 13.92 22.53 45.63
N GLN A 445 13.02 23.04 44.80
CA GLN A 445 12.49 24.40 44.91
C GLN A 445 11.47 24.55 46.05
N ASN A 446 10.77 23.49 46.47
CA ASN A 446 9.80 23.56 47.57
C ASN A 446 10.41 23.90 48.96
N GLY A 447 11.75 23.97 49.08
CA GLY A 447 12.44 24.34 50.33
C GLY A 447 13.22 25.67 50.28
N THR A 448 13.25 26.37 49.14
CA THR A 448 14.06 27.59 48.97
C THR A 448 13.22 28.85 48.81
N ASP A 449 13.77 29.96 49.32
CA ASP A 449 13.12 31.27 49.43
C ASP A 449 12.65 31.78 48.05
N LYS A 450 11.47 32.42 47.99
CA LYS A 450 10.72 32.74 46.75
C LYS A 450 11.52 33.56 45.74
N SER A 451 12.57 34.27 46.16
CA SER A 451 13.43 35.06 45.28
C SER A 451 14.40 34.22 44.44
N GLN A 452 14.75 33.00 44.86
CA GLN A 452 15.66 32.12 44.12
C GLN A 452 14.92 31.26 43.07
N GLN A 453 13.63 30.95 43.28
CA GLN A 453 12.81 30.22 42.31
C GLN A 453 12.66 30.96 40.97
N THR A 454 12.59 32.29 41.00
CA THR A 454 12.47 33.13 39.79
C THR A 454 13.75 33.10 38.94
N MET A 455 14.92 33.03 39.57
CA MET A 455 16.20 33.06 38.86
C MET A 455 16.50 31.73 38.14
N VAL A 456 16.05 30.60 38.70
CA VAL A 456 16.22 29.27 38.10
C VAL A 456 15.30 29.07 36.89
N CYS A 457 14.09 29.63 36.89
CA CYS A 457 13.20 29.59 35.72
C CYS A 457 13.80 30.34 34.51
N ILE A 458 14.49 31.45 34.75
CA ILE A 458 15.15 32.25 33.69
C ILE A 458 16.34 31.50 33.08
N TYR A 459 17.06 30.69 33.86
CA TYR A 459 18.23 29.95 33.39
C TYR A 459 17.88 28.72 32.52
N ILE A 460 16.73 28.08 32.80
CA ILE A 460 16.26 26.92 32.02
C ILE A 460 15.72 27.37 30.65
N MET A 461 15.08 28.54 30.56
CA MET A 461 14.57 29.06 29.28
C MET A 461 15.67 29.57 28.33
N THR A 462 16.83 29.97 28.84
CA THR A 462 17.91 30.55 28.01
C THR A 462 18.87 29.53 27.40
N THR A 463 18.81 28.26 27.82
CA THR A 463 19.72 27.20 27.35
C THR A 463 19.12 26.32 26.23
N VAL A 464 17.84 26.44 25.94
CA VAL A 464 17.19 25.77 24.80
C VAL A 464 17.26 26.70 23.59
N LYS A 465 18.22 26.45 22.68
CA LYS A 465 18.39 27.21 21.43
C LYS A 465 17.16 27.02 20.51
N PRO A 466 16.44 28.07 20.13
CA PRO A 466 15.42 27.98 19.09
C PRO A 466 16.08 27.94 17.71
N SER A 467 15.69 26.97 16.87
CA SER A 467 16.01 26.98 15.45
C SER A 467 15.19 28.08 14.77
N THR A 468 15.88 29.11 14.29
CA THR A 468 15.33 30.27 13.62
C THR A 468 14.69 29.91 12.28
N ASN A 469 13.38 30.08 12.15
CA ASN A 469 12.69 30.35 10.87
C ASN A 469 11.33 31.01 11.16
N ILE A 470 11.33 32.34 11.34
CA ILE A 470 10.15 33.14 11.72
C ILE A 470 9.56 33.91 10.50
N MET A 471 10.10 33.77 9.29
CA MET A 471 9.67 34.60 8.15
C MET A 471 8.47 34.08 7.33
N THR A 472 7.89 32.90 7.62
CA THR A 472 6.85 32.28 6.77
C THR A 472 5.38 32.59 7.16
N ASN A 473 5.12 33.20 8.32
CA ASN A 473 3.75 33.25 8.88
C ASN A 473 2.81 34.33 8.28
N SER A 474 3.33 35.34 7.58
CA SER A 474 2.47 36.40 6.99
C SER A 474 1.78 35.97 5.68
N ILE A 475 2.37 35.01 4.95
CA ILE A 475 1.87 34.59 3.64
C ILE A 475 0.74 33.54 3.78
N PHE A 476 0.81 32.69 4.82
CA PHE A 476 -0.15 31.61 5.02
C PHE A 476 -1.55 32.10 5.46
N LEU A 477 -1.61 33.16 6.28
CA LEU A 477 -2.88 33.75 6.74
C LEU A 477 -3.63 34.49 5.63
N ASN A 478 -2.91 35.10 4.68
CA ASN A 478 -3.51 35.75 3.52
C ASN A 478 -4.03 34.74 2.48
N LEU A 479 -3.38 33.57 2.36
CA LEU A 479 -3.87 32.51 1.47
C LEU A 479 -5.18 31.89 1.98
N LEU A 480 -5.32 31.74 3.30
CA LEU A 480 -6.52 31.16 3.93
C LEU A 480 -7.77 32.04 3.72
N TYR A 481 -7.61 33.36 3.71
CA TYR A 481 -8.70 34.33 3.51
C TYR A 481 -9.24 34.35 2.07
N VAL A 482 -8.42 33.99 1.08
CA VAL A 482 -8.81 33.98 -0.33
C VAL A 482 -9.48 32.66 -0.74
N ILE A 483 -9.17 31.55 -0.07
CA ILE A 483 -9.71 30.22 -0.42
C ILE A 483 -11.08 29.96 0.23
N LEU A 484 -11.35 30.56 1.40
CA LEU A 484 -12.60 30.33 2.15
C LEU A 484 -13.92 30.69 1.41
N PRO A 485 -14.01 31.73 0.55
CA PRO A 485 -15.25 32.05 -0.15
C PRO A 485 -15.50 31.18 -1.39
N ILE A 486 -14.48 30.48 -1.92
CA ILE A 486 -14.58 29.73 -3.18
C ILE A 486 -15.12 28.30 -2.94
N GLY A 487 -15.00 27.77 -1.72
CA GLY A 487 -15.53 26.44 -1.35
C GLY A 487 -16.98 26.41 -0.87
N LEU A 488 -17.70 27.53 -0.90
CA LEU A 488 -19.11 27.66 -0.46
C LEU A 488 -20.10 27.89 -1.62
N CYS A 489 -19.67 27.67 -2.86
CA CYS A 489 -20.51 27.52 -4.05
C CYS A 489 -20.20 26.17 -4.70
#